data_AF-A0A0V0WWY2-F1
#
_entry.id   AF-A0A0V0WWY2-F1
#
_cell.length_a   1.000
_cell.length_b   1.000
_cell.length_c   1.000
_cell.angle_alpha   90.00
_cell.angle_beta   90.00
_cell.angle_gamma   90.00
#
_symmetry.space_group_name_H-M   'P 1'
#
loop_
_entity.id
_entity.type
_entity.pdbx_description
1 polymer ?
#
loop_
_entity_poly.entity_id
_entity_poly.type
_entity_poly.pdbx_seq_one_letter_code
_entity_poly.pdbx_strand_id
1 'polypeptide(L)'
;MKTVFIIATAAFFFCCEIQGKLQKIIEPLPCEDRGGDVTCKKLQKSLTFLDECLSNRRTGRYLCCRTCAKGLGVEITEEGKFKDKGNFTFYEPECPILRDRESEKFCEKYQIRSLTYNCHQSEAQAACPKTCNLRCGKSDLV
;
A
#
# COMPACT_ATOMS: atom_id res chain seq x y z
N MET A 1 12.95 7.61 51.11
CA MET A 1 13.06 6.39 50.29
C MET A 1 11.74 5.93 49.65
N LYS A 2 10.56 6.47 49.97
CA LYS A 2 9.30 6.04 49.33
C LYS A 2 8.98 6.79 48.01
N THR A 3 9.40 8.05 47.91
CA THR A 3 9.09 8.92 46.76
C THR A 3 9.85 8.54 45.48
N VAL A 4 11.09 8.06 45.62
CA VAL A 4 11.94 7.65 44.47
C VAL A 4 11.39 6.41 43.77
N PHE A 5 10.81 5.46 44.53
CA PHE A 5 10.20 4.26 43.97
C PHE A 5 8.94 4.56 43.16
N ILE A 6 8.13 5.56 43.57
CA ILE A 6 6.89 5.94 42.87
C ILE A 6 7.20 6.62 41.52
N ILE A 7 8.25 7.45 41.46
CA ILE A 7 8.68 8.12 40.22
C ILE A 7 9.24 7.09 39.23
N ALA A 8 10.02 6.11 39.71
CA ALA A 8 10.55 5.04 38.88
C ALA A 8 9.44 4.16 38.28
N THR A 9 8.39 3.85 39.04
CA THR A 9 7.24 3.09 38.51
C THR A 9 6.42 3.90 37.52
N ALA A 10 6.19 5.19 37.77
CA ALA A 10 5.45 6.06 36.84
C ALA A 10 6.19 6.25 35.51
N ALA A 11 7.51 6.41 35.53
CA ALA A 11 8.33 6.49 34.31
C ALA A 11 8.34 5.17 33.52
N PHE A 12 8.28 4.02 34.20
CA PHE A 12 8.20 2.71 33.55
C PHE A 12 6.83 2.49 32.88
N PHE A 13 5.74 2.87 33.54
CA PHE A 13 4.40 2.82 32.93
C PHE A 13 4.24 3.81 31.76
N PHE A 14 4.80 5.03 31.88
CA PHE A 14 4.81 5.99 30.77
C PHE A 14 5.65 5.50 29.57
N CYS A 15 6.79 4.86 29.81
CA CYS A 15 7.58 4.24 28.73
C CYS A 15 6.85 3.06 28.08
N CYS A 16 6.09 2.27 28.84
CA CYS A 16 5.28 1.17 28.30
C CYS A 16 4.05 1.66 27.51
N GLU A 17 3.44 2.80 27.85
CA GLU A 17 2.35 3.38 27.06
C GLU A 17 2.82 4.06 25.77
N ILE A 18 4.04 4.63 25.75
CA ILE A 18 4.64 5.20 24.53
C ILE A 18 5.10 4.09 23.55
N GLN A 19 5.24 2.85 24.00
CA GLN A 19 5.34 1.67 23.11
C GLN A 19 4.00 1.31 22.44
N GLY A 20 3.04 2.23 22.38
CA GLY A 20 1.90 2.16 21.46
C GLY A 20 2.38 1.98 20.03
N LYS A 21 2.47 0.72 19.60
CA LYS A 21 2.57 0.22 18.21
C LYS A 21 3.31 1.20 17.27
N LEU A 22 4.65 1.19 17.28
CA LEU A 22 5.40 1.68 16.12
C LEU A 22 5.10 0.74 14.95
N GLN A 23 3.96 0.94 14.29
CA GLN A 23 3.59 0.19 13.09
C GLN A 23 4.69 0.45 12.06
N LYS A 24 5.37 -0.62 11.65
CA LYS A 24 6.35 -0.56 10.58
C LYS A 24 5.70 0.09 9.34
N ILE A 25 6.29 1.16 8.83
CA ILE A 25 5.85 1.76 7.56
C ILE A 25 6.12 0.74 6.45
N ILE A 26 5.12 0.48 5.62
CA ILE A 26 5.20 -0.48 4.52
C ILE A 26 5.38 0.27 3.20
N GLU A 27 6.39 -0.08 2.41
CA GLU A 27 6.55 0.50 1.07
C GLU A 27 5.43 0.05 0.13
N PRO A 28 4.96 0.91 -0.80
CA PRO A 28 4.12 0.48 -1.90
C PRO A 28 4.79 -0.64 -2.69
N LEU A 29 4.00 -1.63 -3.09
CA LEU A 29 4.50 -2.72 -3.91
C LEU A 29 5.11 -2.21 -5.22
N PRO A 30 6.26 -2.73 -5.67
CA PRO A 30 6.78 -2.48 -7.01
C PRO A 30 5.72 -2.74 -8.09
N CYS A 31 5.76 -1.97 -9.17
CA CYS A 31 4.86 -2.13 -10.31
C CYS A 31 5.19 -3.41 -11.07
N GLU A 32 4.38 -4.44 -10.86
CA GLU A 32 4.56 -5.78 -11.45
C GLU A 32 3.20 -6.39 -11.82
N ASP A 33 3.21 -7.29 -12.80
CA ASP A 33 2.04 -8.03 -13.26
C ASP A 33 1.79 -9.27 -12.38
N ARG A 34 1.23 -9.03 -11.19
CA ARG A 34 0.89 -10.07 -10.21
C ARG A 34 -0.35 -10.89 -10.56
N GLY A 35 -1.18 -10.40 -11.48
CA GLY A 35 -2.32 -11.14 -12.02
C GLY A 35 -1.93 -12.30 -12.94
N GLY A 36 -0.65 -12.37 -13.31
CA GLY A 36 -0.12 -13.33 -14.26
C GLY A 36 -0.54 -13.04 -15.70
N ASP A 37 0.12 -13.74 -16.63
CA ASP A 37 -0.03 -13.55 -18.06
C ASP A 37 -1.48 -13.62 -18.53
N VAL A 38 -2.26 -14.59 -18.05
CA VAL A 38 -3.64 -14.81 -18.52
C VAL A 38 -4.52 -13.60 -18.18
N THR A 39 -4.48 -13.14 -16.94
CA THR A 39 -5.32 -12.02 -16.47
C THR A 39 -4.93 -10.72 -17.17
N CYS A 40 -3.64 -10.41 -17.21
CA CYS A 40 -3.17 -9.13 -17.75
C CYS A 40 -3.26 -9.08 -19.28
N LYS A 41 -3.01 -10.20 -20.00
CA LYS A 41 -3.26 -10.27 -21.45
C LYS A 41 -4.75 -10.19 -21.78
N LYS A 42 -5.63 -10.74 -20.95
CA LYS A 42 -7.08 -10.62 -21.14
C LYS A 42 -7.52 -9.16 -20.99
N LEU A 43 -7.05 -8.49 -19.93
CA LEU A 43 -7.28 -7.05 -19.71
C LEU A 43 -6.80 -6.22 -20.91
N GLN A 44 -5.58 -6.46 -21.41
CA GLN A 44 -5.01 -5.74 -22.55
C GLN A 44 -5.85 -5.85 -23.84
N LYS A 45 -6.57 -6.96 -24.02
CA LYS A 45 -7.45 -7.19 -25.17
C LYS A 45 -8.86 -6.62 -24.98
N SER A 46 -9.18 -6.10 -23.80
CA SER A 46 -10.48 -5.51 -23.52
C SER A 46 -10.68 -4.18 -24.26
N LEU A 47 -11.91 -3.91 -24.68
CA LEU A 47 -12.29 -2.60 -25.24
C LEU A 47 -12.16 -1.46 -24.22
N THR A 48 -12.22 -1.80 -22.92
CA THR A 48 -12.14 -0.89 -21.78
C THR A 48 -10.74 -0.86 -21.15
N PHE A 49 -9.71 -1.38 -21.84
CA PHE A 49 -8.37 -1.59 -21.28
C PHE A 49 -7.82 -0.35 -20.55
N LEU A 50 -7.73 0.79 -21.25
CA LEU A 50 -7.14 2.01 -20.67
C LEU A 50 -8.00 2.58 -19.54
N ASP A 51 -9.32 2.51 -19.69
CA ASP A 51 -10.26 2.96 -18.67
C ASP A 51 -10.13 2.12 -17.39
N GLU A 52 -10.03 0.80 -17.50
CA GLU A 52 -9.82 -0.10 -16.36
C GLU A 52 -8.47 0.17 -15.67
N CYS A 53 -7.41 0.42 -16.44
CA CYS A 53 -6.10 0.76 -15.89
C CYS A 53 -6.12 2.07 -15.07
N LEU A 54 -6.94 3.05 -15.45
CA LEU A 54 -7.02 4.36 -14.78
C LEU A 54 -8.06 4.41 -13.65
N SER A 55 -9.20 3.73 -13.83
CA SER A 55 -10.34 3.82 -12.91
C SER A 55 -10.32 2.75 -11.81
N ASN A 56 -9.75 1.56 -12.10
CA ASN A 56 -9.67 0.49 -11.13
C ASN A 56 -8.25 0.35 -10.61
N ARG A 57 -7.97 1.00 -9.47
CA ARG A 57 -6.65 0.98 -8.84
C ARG A 57 -6.16 -0.44 -8.53
N ARG A 58 -7.03 -1.37 -8.10
CA ARG A 58 -6.62 -2.76 -7.83
C ARG A 58 -6.10 -3.42 -9.10
N THR A 59 -6.86 -3.31 -10.19
CA THR A 59 -6.49 -3.87 -11.50
C THR A 59 -5.25 -3.19 -12.06
N GLY A 60 -5.30 -1.86 -12.19
CA GLY A 60 -4.25 -1.05 -12.79
C GLY A 60 -2.96 -1.07 -12.00
N ARG A 61 -2.97 -0.67 -10.72
CA ARG A 61 -1.74 -0.44 -9.93
C ARG A 61 -1.18 -1.70 -9.28
N TYR A 62 -2.04 -2.64 -8.87
CA TYR A 62 -1.63 -3.75 -8.00
C TYR A 62 -1.65 -5.12 -8.67
N LEU A 63 -2.44 -5.31 -9.73
CA LEU A 63 -2.61 -6.60 -10.40
C LEU A 63 -1.87 -6.68 -11.75
N CYS A 64 -2.03 -5.67 -12.61
CA CYS A 64 -1.50 -5.68 -13.99
C CYS A 64 -0.72 -4.40 -14.30
N CYS A 65 0.16 -4.01 -13.37
CA CYS A 65 0.80 -2.71 -13.38
C CYS A 65 1.73 -2.48 -14.58
N ARG A 66 2.58 -3.45 -14.96
CA ARG A 66 3.45 -3.30 -16.13
C ARG A 66 2.65 -3.28 -17.42
N THR A 67 1.65 -4.15 -17.52
CA THR A 67 0.73 -4.16 -18.67
C THR A 67 0.01 -2.81 -18.82
N CYS A 68 -0.56 -2.28 -17.74
CA CYS A 68 -1.25 -1.00 -17.75
C CYS A 68 -0.32 0.17 -18.03
N ALA A 69 0.85 0.21 -17.39
CA ALA A 69 1.85 1.26 -17.62
C ALA A 69 2.28 1.31 -19.09
N LYS A 70 2.52 0.15 -19.72
CA LYS A 70 2.82 0.07 -21.16
C LYS A 70 1.69 0.65 -22.01
N GLY A 71 0.44 0.30 -21.71
CA GLY A 71 -0.74 0.83 -22.40
C GLY A 71 -0.90 2.34 -22.25
N LEU A 72 -0.56 2.86 -21.07
CA LEU A 72 -0.65 4.28 -20.72
C LEU A 72 0.60 5.08 -21.14
N GLY A 73 1.66 4.44 -21.63
CA GLY A 73 2.94 5.09 -21.92
C GLY A 73 3.58 5.68 -20.65
N VAL A 74 3.66 4.87 -19.60
CA VAL A 74 4.34 5.16 -18.34
C VAL A 74 5.59 4.28 -18.28
N GLU A 75 6.75 4.90 -18.09
CA GLU A 75 8.01 4.20 -17.89
C GLU A 75 8.11 3.68 -16.45
N ILE A 76 8.73 2.51 -16.28
CA ILE A 76 8.89 1.85 -14.98
C ILE A 76 10.37 1.53 -14.80
N THR A 77 10.93 1.93 -13.65
CA THR A 77 12.31 1.61 -13.26
C THR A 77 12.53 0.11 -13.06
N GLU A 78 13.80 -0.30 -12.95
CA GLU A 78 14.14 -1.69 -12.64
C GLU A 78 13.54 -2.15 -11.29
N GLU A 79 13.44 -1.25 -10.31
CA GLU A 79 12.82 -1.50 -9.00
C GLU A 79 11.29 -1.43 -9.01
N GLY A 80 10.67 -1.23 -10.17
CA GLY A 80 9.23 -1.16 -10.33
C GLY A 80 8.61 0.17 -9.85
N LYS A 81 9.37 1.26 -9.79
CA LYS A 81 8.83 2.60 -9.51
C LYS A 81 8.47 3.29 -10.82
N PHE A 82 7.59 4.28 -10.78
CA PHE A 82 7.18 5.04 -11.97
C PHE A 82 6.62 6.40 -11.60
N LYS A 83 6.66 7.35 -12.52
CA LYS A 83 6.11 8.69 -12.33
C LYS A 83 4.60 8.67 -12.46
N ASP A 84 3.92 9.35 -11.56
CA ASP A 84 2.46 9.45 -11.62
C ASP A 84 1.99 10.06 -12.96
N LYS A 85 0.98 9.43 -13.59
CA LYS A 85 0.38 9.89 -14.85
C LYS A 85 -1.14 9.86 -14.76
N GLY A 86 -1.75 11.03 -14.63
CA GLY A 86 -3.20 11.14 -14.40
C GLY A 86 -3.60 10.40 -13.12
N ASN A 87 -4.55 9.47 -13.23
CA ASN A 87 -5.01 8.65 -12.10
C ASN A 87 -4.15 7.39 -11.85
N PHE A 88 -3.16 7.13 -12.70
CA PHE A 88 -2.22 6.03 -12.51
C PHE A 88 -1.06 6.51 -11.63
N THR A 89 -1.18 6.31 -10.31
CA THR A 89 -0.21 6.81 -9.33
C THR A 89 0.51 5.67 -8.60
N PHE A 90 1.81 5.85 -8.33
CA PHE A 90 2.62 4.87 -7.61
C PHE A 90 2.24 4.81 -6.13
N TYR A 91 2.17 5.99 -5.48
CA TYR A 91 1.70 6.14 -4.10
C TYR A 91 0.18 6.28 -4.03
N GLU A 92 -0.37 6.15 -2.82
CA GLU A 92 -1.80 6.33 -2.58
C GLU A 92 -2.24 7.78 -2.83
N PRO A 93 -3.27 8.03 -3.66
CA PRO A 93 -3.66 9.39 -4.06
C PRO A 93 -4.26 10.20 -2.90
N GLU A 94 -4.77 9.55 -1.85
CA GLU A 94 -5.32 10.20 -0.66
C GLU A 94 -4.25 10.63 0.35
N CYS A 95 -2.98 10.34 0.09
CA CYS A 95 -1.89 10.77 0.96
C CYS A 95 -1.88 12.30 1.20
N PRO A 96 -1.53 12.76 2.41
CA PRO A 96 -1.01 11.97 3.54
C PRO A 96 -2.09 11.27 4.39
N ILE A 97 -3.38 11.44 4.08
CA ILE A 97 -4.48 10.90 4.88
C ILE A 97 -4.94 9.57 4.28
N LEU A 98 -4.34 8.47 4.74
CA LEU A 98 -4.75 7.14 4.29
C LEU A 98 -6.11 6.72 4.86
N ARG A 99 -6.91 6.08 4.03
CA ARG A 99 -8.19 5.46 4.40
C ARG A 99 -8.25 4.06 3.85
N ASP A 100 -8.75 3.13 4.66
CA ASP A 100 -9.11 1.82 4.16
C ASP A 100 -10.35 1.95 3.27
N ARG A 101 -10.37 1.23 2.16
CA ARG A 101 -11.47 1.20 1.18
C ARG A 101 -12.49 0.11 1.51
N GLU A 102 -12.06 -0.89 2.27
CA GLU A 102 -12.90 -1.99 2.75
C GLU A 102 -13.27 -1.82 4.23
N SER A 103 -14.20 -2.64 4.70
CA SER A 103 -14.63 -2.63 6.11
C SER A 103 -13.47 -2.91 7.07
N GLU A 104 -13.56 -2.36 8.28
CA GLU A 104 -12.61 -2.60 9.36
C GLU A 104 -12.38 -4.10 9.60
N LYS A 105 -13.46 -4.88 9.71
CA LYS A 105 -13.41 -6.35 9.85
C LYS A 105 -12.65 -7.05 8.70
N PHE A 106 -12.78 -6.54 7.47
CA PHE A 106 -12.01 -7.08 6.34
C PHE A 106 -10.53 -6.76 6.48
N CYS A 107 -10.17 -5.54 6.87
CA CYS A 107 -8.79 -5.10 6.97
C CYS A 107 -8.06 -5.66 8.21
N GLU A 108 -8.76 -5.86 9.33
CA GLU A 108 -8.24 -6.46 10.56
C GLU A 108 -7.56 -7.81 10.32
N LYS A 109 -8.04 -8.60 9.34
CA LYS A 109 -7.44 -9.91 9.00
C LYS A 109 -5.96 -9.80 8.63
N TYR A 110 -5.54 -8.66 8.08
CA TYR A 110 -4.14 -8.41 7.71
C TYR A 110 -3.27 -8.02 8.91
N GLN A 111 -3.86 -7.66 10.06
CA GLN A 111 -3.15 -7.34 11.30
C GLN A 111 -2.84 -8.58 12.18
N ILE A 112 -3.54 -9.71 11.98
CA ILE A 112 -3.61 -10.82 12.96
C ILE A 112 -2.36 -11.72 13.02
N ARG A 113 -1.55 -11.84 11.96
CA ARG A 113 -0.43 -12.82 11.92
C ARG A 113 0.94 -12.17 11.79
N SER A 114 1.15 -11.47 10.68
CA SER A 114 2.35 -10.67 10.43
C SER A 114 1.92 -9.56 9.50
N LEU A 115 1.80 -8.34 10.05
CA LEU A 115 1.49 -7.13 9.27
C LEU A 115 2.37 -7.05 8.02
N THR A 116 3.66 -7.35 8.17
CA THR A 116 4.62 -7.35 7.07
C THR A 116 4.23 -8.36 5.98
N TYR A 117 4.04 -9.64 6.31
CA TYR A 117 3.72 -10.67 5.30
C TYR A 117 2.40 -10.38 4.57
N ASN A 118 1.39 -9.98 5.31
CA ASN A 118 0.05 -9.75 4.79
C ASN A 118 -0.03 -8.49 3.91
N CYS A 119 0.65 -7.41 4.29
CA CYS A 119 0.66 -6.16 3.55
C CYS A 119 1.61 -6.13 2.35
N HIS A 120 2.34 -7.23 2.08
CA HIS A 120 3.02 -7.45 0.80
C HIS A 120 2.11 -8.11 -0.26
N GLN A 121 0.82 -8.28 0.03
CA GLN A 121 -0.17 -8.77 -0.93
C GLN A 121 -0.86 -7.60 -1.65
N SER A 122 -1.10 -7.75 -2.96
CA SER A 122 -1.81 -6.76 -3.79
C SER A 122 -3.16 -6.38 -3.22
N GLU A 123 -3.93 -7.36 -2.74
CA GLU A 123 -5.27 -7.11 -2.18
C GLU A 123 -5.18 -6.27 -0.90
N ALA A 124 -4.21 -6.55 -0.03
CA ALA A 124 -4.05 -5.84 1.22
C ALA A 124 -3.72 -4.36 0.99
N GLN A 125 -2.75 -4.04 0.11
CA GLN A 125 -2.41 -2.64 -0.18
C GLN A 125 -3.53 -1.92 -0.96
N ALA A 126 -4.21 -2.61 -1.86
CA ALA A 126 -5.31 -2.04 -2.63
C ALA A 126 -6.55 -1.75 -1.76
N ALA A 127 -6.90 -2.64 -0.84
CA ALA A 127 -8.10 -2.53 -0.03
C ALA A 127 -7.88 -1.76 1.28
N CYS A 128 -6.70 -1.94 1.90
CA CYS A 128 -6.45 -1.58 3.29
C CYS A 128 -5.15 -0.78 3.48
N PRO A 129 -4.92 0.32 2.73
CA PRO A 129 -3.67 1.08 2.79
C PRO A 129 -3.40 1.71 4.17
N LYS A 130 -4.44 2.13 4.91
CA LYS A 130 -4.30 2.69 6.26
C LYS A 130 -3.91 1.58 7.24
N THR A 131 -4.63 0.47 7.22
CA THR A 131 -4.33 -0.70 8.06
C THR A 131 -2.92 -1.24 7.79
N CYS A 132 -2.48 -1.22 6.54
CA CYS A 132 -1.12 -1.59 6.17
C CYS A 132 -0.05 -0.54 6.45
N ASN A 133 -0.43 0.64 6.96
CA ASN A 133 0.47 1.76 7.21
C ASN A 133 1.41 2.03 6.02
N LEU A 134 0.82 2.18 4.83
CA LEU A 134 1.60 2.40 3.61
C LEU A 134 2.37 3.71 3.68
N ARG A 135 3.59 3.72 3.12
CA ARG A 135 4.35 4.95 2.97
C ARG A 135 3.60 5.89 2.05
N CYS A 136 3.42 7.13 2.51
CA CYS A 136 3.01 8.23 1.68
C CYS A 136 4.20 8.92 1.01
N GLY A 137 3.98 9.42 -0.21
CA GLY A 137 4.98 10.11 -0.99
C GLY A 137 4.41 10.61 -2.31
N LYS A 138 5.23 11.33 -3.08
CA LYS A 138 5.01 11.57 -4.51
C LYS A 138 6.06 10.80 -5.29
N SER A 139 5.68 10.28 -6.44
CA SER A 139 6.64 9.60 -7.31
C SER A 139 7.18 10.59 -8.33
N ASP A 140 8.36 11.13 -8.04
CA ASP A 140 9.09 12.04 -8.93
C ASP A 140 10.05 11.28 -9.89
N LEU A 141 9.97 9.94 -9.92
CA LEU A 141 10.93 9.05 -10.57
C LEU A 141 10.40 8.50 -11.90
N VAL A 142 11.28 8.31 -12.89
CA VAL A 142 11.02 7.80 -14.24
C VAL A 142 11.52 6.37 -14.35
#